data_AF-A0A833LIN5-F1
#
_entry.id   AF-A0A833LIN5-F1
#
_cell.length_a   1.000
_cell.length_b   1.000
_cell.length_c   1.000
_cell.angle_alpha   90.00
_cell.angle_beta   90.00
_cell.angle_gamma   90.00
#
_symmetry.space_group_name_H-M   'P 1'
#
loop_
_entity.id
_entity.type
_entity.pdbx_description
1 polymer ?
#
loop_
_entity_poly.entity_id
_entity_poly.type
_entity_poly.pdbx_seq_one_letter_code
_entity_poly.pdbx_strand_id
1 'polypeptide(L)' 'MAERRITPAWVEPTIGEPDSVEPDPHQPEAERAFRRIPENAGRVLRVVYVRHGDGARVITAFFDRSRRR' A
#
# COMPACT_ATOMS: atom_id res chain seq x y z
N MET A 1 -18.55 2.65 10.05
CA MET A 1 -17.68 1.83 9.19
C MET A 1 -17.13 2.76 8.13
N ALA A 2 -15.95 3.36 8.35
CA ALA A 2 -15.45 4.43 7.49
C ALA A 2 -14.87 3.82 6.21
N GLU A 3 -15.72 3.71 5.19
CA GLU A 3 -15.39 3.38 3.80
C GLU A 3 -14.30 4.35 3.34
N ARG A 4 -13.06 3.92 3.53
CA ARG A 4 -11.87 4.75 3.37
C ARG A 4 -11.69 4.96 1.88
N ARG A 5 -11.83 6.21 1.44
CA ARG A 5 -11.51 6.76 0.11
C ARG A 5 -10.12 6.35 -0.38
N ILE A 6 -9.88 5.09 -0.68
CA ILE A 6 -8.65 4.60 -1.31
C ILE A 6 -9.10 4.18 -2.69
N THR A 7 -8.69 4.97 -3.67
CA THR A 7 -9.00 4.68 -5.06
C THR A 7 -8.03 3.62 -5.57
N PRO A 8 -8.48 2.70 -6.44
CA PRO A 8 -7.60 1.74 -7.10
C PRO A 8 -6.48 2.45 -7.88
N ALA A 9 -6.76 3.65 -8.40
CA ALA A 9 -5.78 4.53 -9.04
C ALA A 9 -4.57 4.91 -8.17
N TRP A 10 -4.65 4.77 -6.84
CA TRP A 10 -3.48 4.90 -5.96
C TRP A 10 -2.83 3.56 -5.63
N VAL A 11 -3.61 2.48 -5.62
CA VAL A 11 -3.13 1.13 -5.30
C VAL A 11 -2.27 0.57 -6.43
N GLU A 12 -2.74 0.66 -7.67
CA GLU A 12 -2.03 0.20 -8.86
C GLU A 12 -0.59 0.75 -8.95
N PRO A 13 -0.37 2.08 -8.90
CA PRO A 13 0.97 2.63 -8.97
C PRO A 13 1.76 2.37 -7.66
N THR A 14 1.10 2.15 -6.52
CA THR A 14 1.80 1.75 -5.28
C THR A 14 2.39 0.35 -5.37
N ILE A 15 1.76 -0.58 -6.10
CA ILE A 15 2.27 -1.94 -6.29
C ILE A 15 3.32 -1.98 -7.40
N GLY A 16 3.09 -1.24 -8.49
CA GLY A 16 4.03 -1.19 -9.62
C GLY A 16 5.29 -0.37 -9.34
N GLU A 17 5.13 0.78 -8.69
CA GLU A 17 6.21 1.73 -8.39
C GLU A 17 6.07 2.29 -6.96
N PRO A 18 6.30 1.47 -5.92
CA PRO A 18 6.36 1.92 -4.54
C PRO A 18 7.59 2.81 -4.27
N ASP A 19 7.47 3.76 -3.33
CA ASP A 19 8.63 4.49 -2.78
C ASP A 19 9.51 3.55 -1.94
N SER A 20 8.89 2.60 -1.24
CA SER A 20 9.60 1.62 -0.41
C SER A 20 8.79 0.34 -0.32
N VAL A 21 9.47 -0.79 -0.34
CA VAL A 21 8.86 -2.11 -0.12
C VAL A 21 9.54 -2.76 1.07
N GLU A 22 8.75 -3.23 2.02
CA GLU A 22 9.24 -3.99 3.16
C GLU A 22 8.52 -5.33 3.24
N PRO A 23 9.23 -6.45 3.50
CA PRO A 23 8.57 -7.73 3.75
C PRO A 23 7.72 -7.66 5.03
N ASP A 24 6.57 -8.33 5.04
CA ASP A 24 5.76 -8.42 6.24
C ASP A 24 6.39 -9.41 7.23
N PRO A 25 6.70 -8.99 8.48
CA PRO A 25 7.35 -9.88 9.45
C PRO A 25 6.44 -11.02 9.95
N HIS A 26 5.12 -10.90 9.77
CA HIS A 26 4.16 -11.95 10.12
C HIS A 26 3.83 -12.84 8.91
N GLN A 27 4.05 -12.35 7.68
CA GLN A 27 3.74 -13.06 6.45
C GLN A 27 4.91 -12.93 5.46
N PRO A 28 5.84 -13.90 5.40
CA PRO A 28 7.00 -13.82 4.51
C PRO A 28 6.64 -13.75 3.03
N GLU A 29 5.45 -14.21 2.65
CA GLU A 29 4.93 -14.13 1.27
C GLU A 29 4.25 -12.79 0.96
N ALA A 30 4.04 -11.94 1.97
CA ALA A 30 3.42 -10.63 1.82
C ALA A 30 4.46 -9.51 1.83
N GLU A 31 4.30 -8.58 0.90
CA GLU A 31 5.09 -7.39 0.77
C GLU A 31 4.24 -6.16 1.14
N ARG A 32 4.88 -5.22 1.83
CA ARG A 32 4.30 -3.94 2.21
C ARG A 32 4.90 -2.87 1.31
N ALA A 33 4.14 -2.46 0.30
CA ALA A 33 4.45 -1.27 -0.46
C ALA A 33 4.01 -0.01 0.29
N PHE A 34 4.89 0.95 0.34
CA PHE A 34 4.65 2.30 0.84
C PHE A 34 4.84 3.25 -0.33
N ARG A 35 3.86 4.12 -0.55
CA ARG A 35 3.97 5.19 -1.53
C ARG A 35 3.39 6.47 -0.97
N ARG A 36 4.05 7.59 -1.21
CA ARG A 36 3.50 8.88 -0.85
C ARG A 36 2.47 9.32 -1.89
N ILE A 37 1.25 9.61 -1.45
CA ILE A 37 0.17 10.07 -2.33
C ILE A 37 0.09 11.60 -2.21
N PRO A 38 0.72 12.37 -3.12
CA PRO A 38 0.67 13.83 -3.10
C PRO A 38 -0.77 14.35 -3.19
N GLU A 39 -1.61 13.67 -3.98
CA GLU A 39 -3.03 14.01 -4.18
C GLU A 39 -3.87 13.94 -2.89
N ASN A 40 -3.42 13.19 -1.88
CA ASN A 40 -4.11 13.05 -0.60
C ASN A 40 -3.34 13.76 0.52
N ALA A 41 -2.95 15.02 0.30
CA ALA A 41 -2.15 15.83 1.22
C ALA A 41 -0.78 15.21 1.56
N GLY A 42 -0.18 14.48 0.62
CA GLY A 42 1.12 13.84 0.81
C GLY A 42 1.13 12.70 1.83
N ARG A 43 -0.03 12.05 2.06
CA ARG A 43 -0.16 10.92 3.00
C ARG A 43 0.49 9.67 2.43
N VAL A 44 1.09 8.87 3.30
CA VAL A 44 1.68 7.58 2.92
C VAL A 44 0.56 6.54 2.82
N LEU A 45 0.35 6.00 1.63
CA LEU A 45 -0.48 4.83 1.41
C LEU A 45 0.38 3.59 1.65
N ARG A 46 -0.10 2.71 2.52
CA ARG A 46 0.48 1.39 2.74
C ARG A 46 -0.42 0.35 2.08
N VAL A 47 0.13 -0.40 1.15
CA VAL A 47 -0.54 -1.51 0.48
C VAL A 47 0.22 -2.78 0.83
N VAL A 48 -0.48 -3.73 1.45
CA VAL A 48 0.03 -5.08 1.68
C VAL A 48 -0.54 -5.97 0.59
N TYR A 49 0.34 -6.58 -0.19
CA TYR A 49 -0.01 -7.51 -1.24
C TYR A 49 0.89 -8.75 -1.17
N VAL A 50 0.41 -9.86 -1.67
CA VAL A 50 1.22 -11.07 -1.85
C VAL A 50 1.51 -11.23 -3.33
N ARG A 51 2.75 -11.53 -3.69
CA ARG A 51 3.11 -11.94 -5.06
C ARG A 51 2.63 -13.37 -5.25
N HIS A 52 1.84 -13.63 -6.29
CA HIS A 52 1.39 -14.97 -6.62
C HIS A 52 1.51 -15.20 -8.13
N GLY A 53 2.55 -15.91 -8.53
CA GLY A 53 2.90 -16.12 -9.94
C GLY A 53 3.20 -14.79 -10.63
N ASP A 54 2.52 -14.52 -11.73
CA ASP A 54 2.65 -13.28 -12.52
C ASP A 54 1.84 -12.10 -11.93
N GLY A 55 0.99 -12.37 -10.94
CA GLY A 55 0.11 -11.36 -10.34
C GLY A 55 0.54 -10.91 -8.94
N ALA A 56 -0.08 -9.82 -8.49
CA ALA A 56 -0.06 -9.38 -7.09
C ALA A 56 -1.49 -9.38 -6.55
N ARG A 57 -1.72 -10.08 -5.44
CA ARG A 57 -3.00 -10.06 -4.74
C ARG A 57 -2.95 -9.09 -3.59
N VAL A 58 -3.73 -8.02 -3.67
CA VAL A 58 -3.85 -7.03 -2.60
C VAL A 58 -4.60 -7.64 -1.43
N ILE A 59 -3.93 -7.71 -0.28
CA ILE A 59 -4.51 -8.18 0.99
C ILE A 59 -5.21 -7.01 1.68
N THR A 60 -4.50 -5.89 1.84
CA THR A 60 -5.05 -4.69 2.49
C THR A 60 -4.39 -3.43 1.98
N ALA A 61 -5.14 -2.34 1.87
CA ALA A 61 -4.62 -1.02 1.55
C ALA A 61 -5.19 -0.01 2.54
N PHE A 62 -4.32 0.77 3.18
CA PHE A 62 -4.75 1.83 4.09
C PHE A 62 -3.75 2.98 4.16
N PHE A 63 -4.26 4.19 4.32
CA PHE A 63 -3.42 5.34 4.63
C PHE A 63 -2.87 5.22 6.04
N ASP A 64 -1.55 5.24 6.14
CA ASP A 64 -0.89 5.37 7.42
C ASP A 64 -1.26 6.73 8.01
N ARG A 65 -1.92 6.68 9.15
CA ARG A 65 -2.42 7.84 9.88
C ARG A 65 -1.46 8.29 10.98
N SER A 66 -0.37 7.54 11.20
CA SER A 66 0.58 7.74 12.29
C SER A 66 1.80 8.56 11.86
N ARG A 67 2.15 8.59 10.57
CA ARG A 67 3.05 9.60 9.99
C ARG A 67 2.32 10.93 9.75
N ARG A 68 1.98 11.63 10.83
CA ARG A 68 1.71 13.08 10.82
C ARG A 68 2.80 13.80 11.62
N ARG A 69 4.00 13.91 11.04
CA ARG A 69 4.90 15.05 11.14
C ARG A 69 6.23 14.74 10.47
#